data_AF-A0A822BV31-F1
#
_entry.id   AF-A0A822BV31-F1
#
_cell.length_a   1.000
_cell.length_b   1.000
_cell.length_c   1.000
_cell.angle_alpha   90.00
_cell.angle_beta   90.00
_cell.angle_gamma   90.00
#
_symmetry.space_group_name_H-M   'P 1'
#
loop_
_entity.id
_entity.type
_entity.pdbx_description
1 polymer ?
#
loop_
_entity_poly.entity_id
_entity_poly.type
_entity_poly.pdbx_seq_one_letter_code
_entity_poly.pdbx_strand_id
1 'polypeptide(L)'
;KEKLEVREVREKIKQRAINETTPIPRIYDEECAKAMLSNTAIAILPSEREMNSGINKARCAITPIIPTTQLFDIPESYSKTLNKNEFLITDKMITRRQR
;
A
#
# COMPACT_ATOMS: atom_id res chain seq x y z
N LYS A 1 34.42 -15.00 -56.49
CA LYS A 1 33.01 -15.46 -56.37
C LYS A 1 32.66 -15.81 -54.93
N GLU A 2 33.44 -16.65 -54.24
CA GLU A 2 33.26 -17.02 -52.81
C GLU A 2 32.96 -15.86 -51.83
N LYS A 3 33.67 -14.72 -51.94
CA LYS A 3 33.44 -13.57 -51.04
C LYS A 3 32.06 -12.91 -51.19
N LEU A 4 31.43 -13.03 -52.37
CA LEU A 4 30.09 -12.50 -52.62
C LEU A 4 29.02 -13.41 -52.00
N GLU A 5 29.17 -14.72 -52.12
CA GLU A 5 28.25 -15.70 -51.54
C GLU A 5 28.24 -15.64 -50.00
N VAL A 6 29.42 -15.50 -49.38
CA VAL A 6 29.52 -15.33 -47.91
C VAL A 6 28.81 -14.05 -47.45
N ARG A 7 28.84 -12.99 -48.26
CA ARG A 7 28.15 -11.73 -47.94
C ARG A 7 26.63 -11.88 -48.01
N GLU A 8 26.12 -12.54 -49.05
CA GLU A 8 24.69 -12.82 -49.20
C GLU A 8 24.13 -13.69 -48.07
N VAL A 9 24.87 -14.73 -47.65
CA VAL A 9 24.47 -15.58 -46.53
C VAL A 9 24.41 -14.79 -45.23
N ARG A 10 25.42 -13.94 -44.96
CA ARG A 10 25.42 -13.07 -43.77
C ARG A 10 24.27 -12.08 -43.75
N GLU A 11 23.92 -11.55 -44.91
CA GLU A 11 22.81 -10.60 -45.05
C GLU A 11 21.46 -11.28 -44.79
N LYS A 12 21.27 -12.51 -45.32
CA LYS A 12 20.10 -13.34 -44.99
C LYS A 12 19.98 -13.63 -43.49
N ILE A 13 21.09 -13.96 -42.83
CA ILE A 13 21.10 -14.21 -41.36
C ILE A 13 20.71 -12.96 -40.58
N LYS A 14 21.24 -11.78 -40.97
CA LYS A 14 20.87 -10.50 -40.33
C LYS A 14 19.39 -10.18 -40.49
N GLN A 15 18.86 -10.34 -41.69
CA GLN A 15 17.42 -10.12 -41.94
C GLN A 15 16.56 -11.08 -41.11
N ARG A 16 16.97 -12.34 -40.99
CA ARG A 16 16.30 -13.32 -40.14
C ARG A 16 16.32 -12.91 -38.66
N ALA A 17 17.46 -12.47 -38.14
CA ALA A 17 17.59 -11.99 -36.77
C ALA A 17 16.69 -10.78 -36.50
N ILE A 18 16.60 -9.83 -37.44
CA ILE A 18 15.72 -8.66 -37.32
C ILE A 18 14.25 -9.08 -37.34
N ASN A 19 13.87 -10.03 -38.20
CA ASN A 19 12.49 -10.51 -38.31
C ASN A 19 12.03 -11.34 -37.09
N GLU A 20 12.95 -12.12 -36.50
CA GLU A 20 12.68 -12.94 -35.32
C GLU A 20 12.76 -12.12 -34.01
N THR A 21 13.49 -10.99 -34.01
CA THR A 21 13.59 -10.11 -32.83
C THR A 21 12.37 -9.22 -32.75
N THR A 22 11.46 -9.54 -31.84
CA THR A 22 10.38 -8.63 -31.45
C THR A 22 10.99 -7.39 -30.80
N PRO A 23 10.69 -6.16 -31.28
CA PRO A 23 11.16 -4.95 -30.62
C PRO A 23 10.67 -4.89 -29.17
N ILE A 24 11.54 -4.44 -28.26
CA ILE A 24 11.20 -4.28 -26.83
C ILE A 24 9.87 -3.52 -26.61
N PRO A 25 9.57 -2.41 -27.31
CA PRO A 25 8.29 -1.72 -27.14
C PRO A 25 7.07 -2.61 -27.42
N ARG A 26 7.16 -3.46 -28.45
CA ARG A 26 6.08 -4.38 -28.82
C ARG A 26 5.86 -5.46 -27.77
N ILE A 27 6.92 -5.93 -27.12
CA ILE A 27 6.83 -6.87 -25.99
C ILE A 27 6.07 -6.20 -24.83
N TYR A 28 6.40 -4.95 -24.50
CA TYR A 28 5.68 -4.21 -23.46
C TYR A 28 4.19 -4.06 -23.78
N ASP A 29 3.84 -3.70 -25.01
CA ASP A 29 2.44 -3.57 -25.42
C ASP A 29 1.68 -4.90 -25.31
N GLU A 30 2.30 -6.00 -25.71
CA GLU A 30 1.72 -7.35 -25.60
C GLU A 30 1.51 -7.76 -24.13
N GLU A 31 2.47 -7.50 -23.25
CA GLU A 31 2.33 -7.80 -21.82
C GLU A 31 1.29 -6.90 -21.13
N CYS A 32 1.25 -5.61 -21.47
CA CYS A 32 0.21 -4.70 -21.00
C CYS A 32 -1.18 -5.16 -21.44
N ALA A 33 -1.33 -5.61 -22.68
CA ALA A 33 -2.59 -6.14 -23.19
C ALA A 33 -3.01 -7.44 -22.47
N LYS A 34 -2.06 -8.33 -22.13
CA LYS A 34 -2.33 -9.54 -21.34
C LYS A 34 -2.67 -9.25 -19.88
N ALA A 35 -2.09 -8.19 -19.31
CA ALA A 35 -2.30 -7.79 -17.92
C ALA A 35 -3.68 -7.13 -17.70
N MET A 36 -4.35 -6.70 -18.77
CA MET A 36 -5.72 -6.18 -18.68
C MET A 36 -6.65 -7.32 -18.28
N LEU A 37 -7.16 -7.25 -17.04
CA LEU A 37 -8.19 -8.15 -16.56
C LEU A 37 -9.47 -7.94 -17.36
N SER A 38 -10.17 -9.03 -17.68
CA SER A 38 -11.51 -8.93 -18.26
C SER A 38 -12.46 -8.25 -17.28
N ASN A 39 -13.49 -7.57 -17.79
CA ASN A 39 -14.52 -6.93 -16.95
C ASN A 39 -15.16 -7.93 -15.96
N THR A 40 -15.26 -9.21 -16.33
CA THR A 40 -15.75 -10.27 -15.45
C THR A 40 -14.78 -10.59 -14.32
N ALA A 41 -13.47 -10.62 -14.59
CA ALA A 41 -12.45 -10.81 -13.56
C ALA A 41 -12.37 -9.61 -12.60
N ILE A 42 -12.51 -8.38 -13.13
CA ILE A 42 -12.54 -7.16 -12.32
C ILE A 42 -13.76 -7.16 -11.39
N ALA A 43 -14.92 -7.61 -11.87
CA ALA A 43 -16.14 -7.66 -11.05
C ALA A 43 -16.08 -8.65 -9.88
N ILE A 44 -15.16 -9.62 -9.90
CA ILE A 44 -14.93 -10.56 -8.79
C ILE A 44 -14.04 -9.94 -7.70
N LEU A 45 -13.22 -8.94 -8.06
CA LEU A 45 -12.33 -8.30 -7.10
C LEU A 45 -13.15 -7.47 -6.09
N PRO A 46 -12.77 -7.50 -4.80
CA PRO A 46 -13.42 -6.68 -3.79
C PRO A 46 -13.21 -5.19 -4.10
N SER A 47 -14.24 -4.40 -3.84
CA SER A 47 -14.14 -2.95 -3.93
C SER A 47 -13.11 -2.40 -2.94
N GLU A 48 -12.59 -1.21 -3.23
CA GLU A 48 -11.68 -0.51 -2.31
C GLU A 48 -12.27 -0.38 -0.90
N ARG A 49 -13.58 -0.10 -0.82
CA ARG A 49 -14.31 0.01 0.45
C ARG A 49 -14.30 -1.31 1.23
N GLU A 50 -14.50 -2.44 0.55
CA GLU A 50 -14.48 -3.77 1.17
C GLU A 50 -13.07 -4.14 1.65
N MET A 51 -12.04 -3.87 0.84
CA MET A 51 -10.65 -4.05 1.25
C MET A 51 -10.32 -3.22 2.50
N ASN A 52 -10.63 -1.93 2.49
CA ASN A 52 -10.36 -1.04 3.62
C ASN A 52 -11.12 -1.47 4.88
N SER A 53 -12.37 -1.92 4.74
CA SER A 53 -13.14 -2.48 5.85
C SER A 53 -12.47 -3.72 6.45
N GLY A 54 -12.04 -4.66 5.61
CA GLY A 54 -11.33 -5.87 6.03
C GLY A 54 -10.01 -5.56 6.75
N ILE A 55 -9.20 -4.67 6.17
CA ILE A 55 -7.93 -4.23 6.75
C ILE A 55 -8.15 -3.56 8.11
N ASN A 56 -9.11 -2.64 8.20
CA ASN A 56 -9.41 -1.96 9.46
C ASN A 56 -9.90 -2.94 10.53
N LYS A 57 -10.74 -3.92 10.16
CA LYS A 57 -11.20 -4.95 11.08
C LYS A 57 -10.05 -5.82 11.58
N ALA A 58 -9.13 -6.22 10.70
CA ALA A 58 -7.94 -6.97 11.07
C ALA A 58 -7.01 -6.16 11.99
N ARG A 59 -6.80 -4.87 11.69
CA ARG A 59 -6.03 -3.97 12.55
C ARG A 59 -6.66 -3.82 13.93
N CYS A 60 -7.97 -3.59 14.00
CA CYS A 60 -8.70 -3.48 15.26
C CYS A 60 -8.61 -4.76 16.10
N ALA A 61 -8.54 -5.94 15.48
CA ALA A 61 -8.37 -7.21 16.18
C ALA A 61 -6.97 -7.37 16.81
N ILE A 62 -5.95 -6.73 16.22
CA ILE A 62 -4.55 -6.80 16.70
C ILE A 62 -4.26 -5.67 17.70
N THR A 63 -4.85 -4.49 17.51
CA THR A 63 -4.62 -3.36 18.40
C THR A 63 -5.24 -3.64 19.77
N PRO A 64 -4.46 -3.60 20.86
CA PRO A 64 -5.01 -3.76 22.20
C PRO A 64 -6.05 -2.68 22.45
N ILE A 65 -7.19 -3.07 23.04
CA ILE A 65 -8.20 -2.12 23.47
C ILE A 65 -7.58 -1.25 24.56
N ILE A 66 -7.27 0.00 24.22
CA ILE A 66 -6.82 0.98 25.20
C ILE A 66 -8.05 1.29 26.07
N PRO A 67 -7.95 1.16 27.40
CA PRO A 67 -9.06 1.51 28.28
C PRO A 67 -9.47 2.96 28.02
N THR A 68 -10.76 3.17 27.76
CA THR A 68 -11.37 4.49 27.54
C THR A 68 -11.26 5.39 28.75
N THR A 69 -11.05 4.80 29.92
CA THR A 69 -10.82 5.51 31.16
C THR A 69 -9.33 5.73 31.33
N GLN A 70 -8.90 6.99 31.30
CA GLN A 70 -7.61 7.40 31.84
C GLN A 70 -7.66 7.26 33.37
N LEU A 71 -7.72 6.02 33.89
CA LEU A 71 -7.58 5.72 35.33
C LEU A 71 -6.09 5.77 35.72
N PHE A 72 -5.39 6.78 35.23
CA PHE A 72 -4.11 7.13 35.82
C PHE A 72 -4.45 8.14 36.90
N ASP A 73 -4.49 7.67 38.14
CA ASP A 73 -4.52 8.55 39.30
C ASP A 73 -3.18 9.30 39.31
N ILE A 74 -3.13 10.45 38.65
CA ILE A 74 -1.97 11.32 38.64
C ILE A 74 -1.85 11.87 40.07
N PRO A 75 -0.80 11.55 40.83
CA PRO A 75 -0.68 12.04 42.20
C PRO A 75 -0.68 13.56 42.21
N GLU A 76 -1.29 14.17 43.22
CA GLU A 76 -1.46 15.63 43.27
C GLU A 76 -0.11 16.38 43.24
N SER A 77 0.98 15.73 43.66
CA SER A 77 2.33 16.28 43.55
C SER A 77 2.80 16.51 42.10
N TYR A 78 2.21 15.80 41.13
CA TYR A 78 2.54 15.88 39.71
C TYR A 78 1.64 16.85 38.94
N SER A 79 0.61 17.44 39.56
CA SER A 79 -0.24 18.45 38.90
C SER A 79 0.30 19.88 39.09
N LYS A 80 1.20 20.06 40.07
CA LYS A 80 1.75 21.36 40.48
C LYS A 80 3.26 21.40 40.26
N THR A 81 3.76 22.55 39.82
CA THR A 81 5.20 22.83 39.76
C THR A 81 5.79 23.03 41.15
N LEU A 82 7.13 23.06 41.25
CA LEU A 82 7.84 23.38 42.50
C LEU A 82 7.39 24.73 43.11
N ASN A 83 6.96 25.67 42.27
CA ASN A 83 6.43 26.98 42.64
C ASN A 83 4.92 26.99 42.91
N LYS A 84 4.29 25.81 43.03
CA LYS A 84 2.84 25.60 43.27
C LYS A 84 1.91 26.10 42.15
N ASN A 85 2.45 26.43 40.98
CA ASN A 85 1.62 26.75 39.82
C ASN A 85 1.07 25.46 39.21
N GLU A 86 -0.23 25.41 38.91
CA GLU A 86 -0.85 24.33 38.13
C GLU A 86 -0.23 24.32 36.73
N PHE A 87 0.35 23.20 36.30
CA PHE A 87 0.91 23.07 34.94
C PHE A 87 0.20 22.00 34.12
N LEU A 88 -0.36 20.99 34.79
CA LEU A 88 -1.07 19.93 34.11
C LEU A 88 -2.55 20.28 34.03
N ILE A 89 -2.97 20.80 32.87
CA ILE A 89 -4.38 21.03 32.54
C ILE A 89 -5.02 19.66 32.30
N THR A 90 -5.50 19.03 33.36
CA THR A 90 -6.38 17.87 33.26
C THR A 90 -7.81 18.40 33.11
N ASP A 91 -8.59 17.81 32.20
CA ASP A 91 -10.04 17.95 32.24
C ASP A 91 -10.49 17.37 33.59
N LYS A 92 -10.74 18.23 34.57
CA LYS A 92 -11.31 17.81 35.85
C LYS A 92 -12.59 17.08 35.51
N MET A 93 -12.60 15.75 35.64
CA MET A 93 -13.80 14.96 35.37
C MET A 93 -14.90 15.48 36.29
N ILE A 94 -15.79 16.29 35.73
CA ILE A 94 -17.04 16.66 36.39
C ILE A 94 -17.83 15.36 36.41
N THR A 95 -17.78 14.66 37.55
CA THR A 95 -18.65 13.52 37.83
C THR A 95 -20.07 13.95 37.50
N ARG A 96 -20.61 13.46 36.37
CA ARG A 96 -22.02 13.61 36.05
C ARG A 96 -22.77 12.95 37.22
N ARG A 97 -23.48 13.76 38.01
CA ARG A 97 -24.43 13.29 39.03
C ARG A 97 -25.23 12.15 38.41
N GLN A 98 -25.11 10.95 38.99
CA GLN A 98 -26.03 9.87 38.70
C GLN A 98 -27.44 10.36 39.06
N ARG A 99 -28.37 10.22 38.11
CA ARG A 99 -29.80 10.43 38.32
C ARG A 99 -30.38 9.27 39.09
#